data_AF-A0AAN2PBS4-F1
#
_entry.id   AF-A0AAN2PBS4-F1
#
_cell.length_a   1.000
_cell.length_b   1.000
_cell.length_c   1.000
_cell.angle_alpha   90.00
_cell.angle_beta   90.00
_cell.angle_gamma   90.00
#
_symmetry.space_group_name_H-M   'P 1'
#
loop_
_entity.id
_entity.type
_entity.pdbx_description
1 polymer ?
#
loop_
_entity_poly.entity_id
_entity_poly.type
_entity_poly.pdbx_seq_one_letter_code
_entity_poly.pdbx_strand_id
1 'polypeptide(L)'
;MKLDMYDIRNAIHYYYTKIQETNHPYYWYSLAETQSRAGLTNEALQTIENALSFQNPYPSKTELVDMQLNLQTVLSRQMNSSRTVIVTSRQGDIDGDGTKDNVFLTANKTPDSPFWRNITLVIQNGRTNQYEQVPMKNDAGYNPTLFLGDFTGNEGDDILVVIDTGGSGGSIYAYVFSYLNGQLMTIFNSDSFNESFQYDVHYENQYKVKVNSHYLKERYILDLTYKDQEYLSEIYNKDGILKAPIEGWVNPLSGLYPVDFNRDGIYELEAYQRIAGRYNADSLGFVQNVLKWNGKAFAPDRQNVAIFGEEI
;
A
#
# COMPACT_ATOMS: atom_id res chain seq x y z
N MET A 1 19.93 -28.09 4.58
CA MET A 1 19.54 -28.58 5.92
C MET A 1 19.45 -27.36 6.83
N LYS A 2 18.23 -26.95 7.25
CA LYS A 2 18.07 -25.84 8.21
C LYS A 2 18.60 -26.36 9.56
N LEU A 3 19.72 -25.83 10.04
CA LEU A 3 20.15 -26.08 11.41
C LEU A 3 19.18 -25.38 12.36
N ASP A 4 18.83 -26.03 13.46
CA ASP A 4 18.00 -25.45 14.52
C ASP A 4 18.77 -24.28 15.18
N MET A 5 18.04 -23.29 15.71
CA MET A 5 18.61 -22.13 16.39
C MET A 5 19.43 -22.53 17.63
N TYR A 6 19.08 -23.66 18.24
CA TYR A 6 19.83 -24.30 19.33
C TYR A 6 21.21 -24.81 18.84
N ASP A 7 21.27 -25.44 17.67
CA ASP A 7 22.52 -25.95 17.10
C ASP A 7 23.46 -24.82 16.65
N ILE A 8 22.90 -23.71 16.16
CA ILE A 8 23.68 -22.53 15.74
C ILE A 8 24.40 -21.90 16.94
N ARG A 9 23.73 -21.75 18.09
CA ARG A 9 24.36 -21.19 19.30
C ARG A 9 25.49 -22.09 19.82
N ASN A 10 25.29 -23.40 19.83
CA ASN A 10 26.31 -24.36 20.23
C ASN A 10 27.51 -24.33 19.27
N ALA A 11 27.27 -24.21 17.97
CA ALA A 11 28.34 -24.09 16.96
C ALA A 11 29.15 -22.80 17.14
N ILE A 12 28.49 -21.66 17.35
CA ILE A 12 29.16 -20.38 17.64
C ILE A 12 30.04 -20.51 18.89
N HIS A 13 29.50 -21.07 19.97
CA HIS A 13 30.25 -21.28 21.21
C HIS A 13 31.47 -22.19 20.99
N TYR A 14 31.28 -23.31 20.28
CA TYR A 14 32.37 -24.23 19.94
C TYR A 14 33.51 -23.53 19.18
N TYR A 15 33.19 -22.72 18.16
CA TYR A 15 34.22 -22.03 17.39
C TYR A 15 34.93 -20.94 18.21
N TYR A 16 34.23 -20.20 19.07
CA TYR A 16 34.87 -19.27 20.01
C TYR A 16 35.88 -19.99 20.91
N THR A 17 35.50 -21.12 21.50
CA THR A 17 36.41 -21.92 22.35
C THR A 17 37.64 -22.39 21.56
N LYS A 18 37.45 -22.87 20.33
CA LYS A 18 38.56 -23.32 19.48
C LYS A 18 39.49 -22.19 19.04
N ILE A 19 38.96 -20.99 18.81
CA ILE A 19 39.76 -19.79 18.55
C ILE A 19 40.63 -19.45 19.76
N GLN A 20 40.10 -19.53 20.98
CA GLN A 20 40.88 -19.26 22.20
C GLN A 20 41.97 -20.32 22.43
N GLU A 21 41.70 -21.59 22.12
CA GLU A 21 42.65 -22.69 22.30
C GLU A 21 43.78 -22.68 21.26
N THR A 22 43.46 -22.37 20.00
CA THR A 22 44.37 -22.62 18.87
C THR A 22 44.73 -21.38 18.07
N ASN A 23 43.87 -20.36 18.10
CA ASN A 23 43.90 -19.19 17.24
C ASN A 23 44.09 -19.52 15.74
N HIS A 24 43.59 -20.66 15.28
CA HIS A 24 43.82 -21.13 13.91
C HIS A 24 42.85 -20.46 12.91
N PRO A 25 43.31 -19.99 11.72
CA PRO A 25 42.50 -19.26 10.73
C PRO A 25 41.20 -19.97 10.31
N TYR A 26 41.23 -21.31 10.23
CA TYR A 26 40.05 -22.12 9.93
C TYR A 26 38.87 -21.83 10.85
N TYR A 27 39.10 -21.72 12.17
CA TYR A 27 38.02 -21.51 13.14
C TYR A 27 37.47 -20.09 13.08
N TRP A 28 38.31 -19.09 12.74
CA TRP A 28 37.86 -17.74 12.46
C TRP A 28 36.91 -17.69 11.26
N TYR A 29 37.25 -18.38 10.16
CA TYR A 29 36.35 -18.52 9.00
C TYR A 29 35.04 -19.24 9.36
N SER A 30 35.12 -20.40 10.02
CA SER A 30 33.91 -21.15 10.40
C SER A 30 33.00 -20.36 11.34
N LEU A 31 33.57 -19.56 12.25
CA LEU A 31 32.81 -18.66 13.10
C LEU A 31 32.10 -17.58 12.28
N ALA A 32 32.82 -16.91 11.37
CA ALA A 32 32.25 -15.87 10.51
C ALA A 32 31.10 -16.41 9.64
N GLU A 33 31.28 -17.58 9.04
CA GLU A 33 30.24 -18.25 8.25
C GLU A 33 29.03 -18.58 9.10
N THR A 34 29.25 -19.11 10.31
CA THR A 34 28.16 -19.47 11.23
C THR A 34 27.40 -18.24 11.71
N GLN A 35 28.09 -17.14 12.05
CA GLN A 35 27.48 -15.87 12.43
C GLN A 35 26.68 -15.25 11.27
N SER A 36 27.24 -15.28 10.05
CA SER A 36 26.55 -14.83 8.83
C SER A 36 25.24 -15.59 8.62
N ARG A 37 25.28 -16.92 8.72
CA ARG A 37 24.08 -17.78 8.61
C ARG A 37 23.07 -17.57 9.74
N ALA A 38 23.53 -17.10 10.89
CA ALA A 38 22.69 -16.74 12.04
C ALA A 38 22.07 -15.33 11.94
N GLY A 39 22.44 -14.53 10.92
CA GLY A 39 22.01 -13.14 10.77
C GLY A 39 22.74 -12.16 11.68
N LEU A 40 23.83 -12.58 12.34
CA LEU A 40 24.69 -11.76 13.19
C LEU A 40 25.70 -11.00 12.34
N THR A 41 25.20 -10.10 11.49
CA THR A 41 25.98 -9.46 10.41
C THR A 41 27.16 -8.64 10.93
N ASN A 42 26.99 -7.90 12.03
CA ASN A 42 28.07 -7.08 12.60
C ASN A 42 29.16 -7.94 13.23
N GLU A 43 28.78 -8.99 13.95
CA GLU A 43 29.69 -9.95 14.56
C GLU A 43 30.46 -10.73 13.50
N ALA A 44 29.79 -11.14 12.42
CA ALA A 44 30.43 -11.79 11.27
C ALA A 44 31.47 -10.87 10.60
N LEU A 45 31.16 -9.59 10.39
CA LEU A 45 32.09 -8.62 9.82
C LEU A 45 33.34 -8.45 10.70
N GLN A 46 33.16 -8.32 12.01
CA GLN A 46 34.29 -8.22 12.95
C GLN A 46 35.14 -9.50 12.95
N THR A 47 34.51 -10.67 12.89
CA THR A 47 35.21 -11.95 12.82
C THR A 47 36.02 -12.08 11.51
N ILE A 48 35.49 -11.59 10.38
CA ILE A 48 36.21 -11.58 9.09
C ILE A 48 37.42 -10.64 9.14
N GLU A 49 37.31 -9.46 9.76
CA GLU A 49 38.46 -8.56 9.92
C GLU A 49 39.60 -9.24 10.69
N ASN A 50 39.27 -9.96 11.77
CA ASN A 50 40.25 -10.76 12.51
C ASN A 50 40.84 -11.87 11.64
N ALA A 51 40.01 -12.60 10.87
CA ALA A 51 40.46 -13.64 9.93
C ALA A 51 41.42 -13.08 8.85
N LEU A 52 41.18 -11.87 8.37
CA LEU A 52 42.00 -11.19 7.37
C LEU A 52 43.36 -10.70 7.89
N SER A 53 43.54 -10.60 9.21
CA SER A 53 44.81 -10.19 9.83
C SER A 53 45.89 -11.28 9.81
N PHE A 54 45.53 -12.53 9.54
CA PHE A 54 46.48 -13.63 9.46
C PHE A 54 47.36 -13.52 8.21
N GLN A 55 48.63 -13.92 8.32
CA GLN A 55 49.56 -13.94 7.18
C GLN A 55 49.06 -14.86 6.05
N ASN A 56 48.48 -16.00 6.42
CA ASN A 56 47.85 -16.96 5.51
C ASN A 56 46.41 -17.21 5.97
N PRO A 57 45.47 -16.33 5.60
CA PRO A 57 44.08 -16.47 6.00
C PRO A 57 43.42 -17.65 5.29
N TYR A 58 42.51 -18.34 5.99
CA TYR A 58 41.69 -19.42 5.43
C TYR A 58 40.27 -18.90 5.13
N PRO A 59 39.61 -19.36 4.07
CA PRO A 59 40.10 -20.26 3.02
C PRO A 59 41.07 -19.56 2.06
N SER A 60 40.84 -18.29 1.78
CA SER A 60 41.78 -17.40 1.10
C SER A 60 41.44 -15.93 1.42
N LYS A 61 42.38 -15.02 1.15
CA LYS A 61 42.14 -13.58 1.31
C LYS A 61 40.98 -13.10 0.42
N THR A 62 40.92 -13.58 -0.82
CA THR A 62 39.88 -13.19 -1.78
C THR A 62 38.49 -13.59 -1.31
N GLU A 63 38.30 -14.84 -0.88
CA GLU A 63 37.00 -15.32 -0.43
C GLU A 63 36.51 -14.58 0.83
N LEU A 64 37.41 -14.27 1.76
CA LEU A 64 37.06 -13.47 2.93
C LEU A 64 36.66 -12.02 2.57
N VAL A 65 37.33 -11.41 1.58
CA VAL A 65 36.96 -10.09 1.07
C VAL A 65 35.60 -10.13 0.37
N ASP A 66 35.34 -11.15 -0.45
CA ASP A 66 34.03 -11.31 -1.12
C ASP A 66 32.91 -11.50 -0.08
N MET A 67 33.16 -12.31 0.95
CA MET A 67 32.23 -12.49 2.07
C MET A 67 31.99 -11.18 2.83
N GLN A 68 33.05 -10.39 3.08
CA GLN A 68 32.96 -9.08 3.72
C GLN A 68 32.10 -8.11 2.89
N LEU A 69 32.35 -8.02 1.59
CA LEU A 69 31.59 -7.18 0.67
C LEU A 69 30.11 -7.57 0.66
N ASN A 70 29.81 -8.86 0.57
CA ASN A 70 28.43 -9.35 0.63
C ASN A 70 27.75 -8.96 1.95
N LEU A 71 28.41 -9.13 3.09
CA LEU A 71 27.84 -8.75 4.39
C LEU A 71 27.66 -7.23 4.53
N GLN A 72 28.57 -6.41 4.00
CA GLN A 72 28.41 -4.95 3.95
C GLN A 72 27.21 -4.53 3.07
N THR A 73 26.96 -5.22 1.95
CA THR A 73 25.75 -4.97 1.16
C THR A 73 24.47 -5.35 1.91
N VAL A 74 24.48 -6.45 2.68
CA VAL A 74 23.35 -6.83 3.53
C VAL A 74 23.11 -5.79 4.63
N LEU A 75 24.17 -5.36 5.33
CA LEU A 75 24.08 -4.36 6.40
C LEU A 75 23.57 -3.01 5.88
N SER A 76 24.09 -2.53 4.75
CA SER A 76 23.62 -1.29 4.12
C SER A 76 22.17 -1.39 3.65
N ARG A 77 21.74 -2.53 3.12
CA ARG A 77 20.32 -2.80 2.80
C ARG A 77 19.44 -2.78 4.06
N GLN A 78 19.87 -3.41 5.15
CA GLN A 78 19.14 -3.40 6.43
C GLN A 78 19.02 -1.99 7.00
N MET A 79 20.11 -1.21 7.03
CA MET A 79 20.08 0.18 7.50
C MET A 79 19.21 1.08 6.60
N ASN A 80 19.23 0.87 5.28
CA ASN A 80 18.34 1.60 4.37
C ASN A 80 16.87 1.19 4.55
N SER A 81 16.60 -0.06 4.93
CA SER A 81 15.25 -0.55 5.23
C SER A 81 14.66 0.04 6.51
N SER A 82 15.48 0.44 7.47
CA SER A 82 15.04 1.02 8.75
C SER A 82 15.05 2.55 8.76
N ARG A 83 15.64 3.19 7.74
CA ARG A 83 15.66 4.65 7.62
C ARG A 83 14.29 5.16 7.19
N THR A 84 13.70 6.01 8.04
CA THR A 84 12.50 6.78 7.69
C THR A 84 12.90 7.97 6.81
N VAL A 85 12.18 8.16 5.71
CA VAL A 85 12.37 9.28 4.77
C VAL A 85 11.06 9.99 4.51
N ILE A 86 11.11 11.25 4.10
CA ILE A 86 9.95 11.97 3.57
C ILE A 86 9.69 11.47 2.16
N VAL A 87 8.49 10.93 1.92
CA VAL A 87 8.06 10.43 0.61
C VAL A 87 7.43 11.55 -0.21
N THR A 88 6.58 12.37 0.41
CA THR A 88 5.98 13.56 -0.19
C THR A 88 5.69 14.61 0.89
N SER A 89 5.57 15.86 0.46
CA SER A 89 5.23 16.98 1.36
C SER A 89 4.31 17.98 0.67
N ARG A 90 3.50 18.65 1.48
CA ARG A 90 2.63 19.76 1.11
C ARG A 90 2.66 20.82 2.22
N GLN A 91 2.17 22.00 1.89
CA GLN A 91 2.05 23.11 2.82
C GLN A 91 0.69 23.76 2.64
N GLY A 92 -0.07 23.88 3.71
CA GLY A 92 -1.47 24.36 3.74
C GLY A 92 -1.87 24.73 5.16
N ASP A 93 -2.99 25.41 5.32
CA ASP A 93 -3.50 25.83 6.64
C ASP A 93 -4.39 24.72 7.20
N ILE A 94 -3.84 23.83 8.03
CA ILE A 94 -4.53 22.59 8.41
C ILE A 94 -5.48 22.81 9.59
N ASP A 95 -5.10 23.66 10.53
CA ASP A 95 -5.90 23.97 11.72
C ASP A 95 -6.79 25.21 11.58
N GLY A 96 -6.72 25.90 10.42
CA GLY A 96 -7.55 27.05 10.08
C GLY A 96 -7.13 28.34 10.81
N ASP A 97 -5.90 28.42 11.30
CA ASP A 97 -5.40 29.58 12.06
C ASP A 97 -4.87 30.74 11.17
N GLY A 98 -4.86 30.54 9.85
CA GLY A 98 -4.32 31.43 8.82
C GLY A 98 -2.82 31.25 8.57
N THR A 99 -2.14 30.39 9.34
CA THR A 99 -0.70 30.08 9.18
C THR A 99 -0.54 28.74 8.50
N LYS A 100 0.31 28.69 7.49
CA LYS A 100 0.57 27.43 6.79
C LYS A 100 1.41 26.47 7.63
N ASP A 101 0.94 25.23 7.71
CA ASP A 101 1.61 24.08 8.30
C ASP A 101 2.34 23.26 7.24
N ASN A 102 3.34 22.48 7.67
CA ASN A 102 4.00 21.52 6.78
C ASN A 102 3.43 20.13 7.02
N VAL A 103 2.96 19.48 5.95
CA VAL A 103 2.40 18.13 6.00
C VAL A 103 3.28 17.18 5.22
N PHE A 104 3.64 16.06 5.83
CA PHE A 104 4.54 15.06 5.26
C PHE A 104 3.91 13.68 5.30
N LEU A 105 4.18 12.88 4.28
CA LEU A 105 4.15 11.42 4.43
C LEU A 105 5.58 10.95 4.60
N THR A 106 5.81 10.25 5.70
CA THR A 106 7.10 9.61 5.98
C THR A 106 6.96 8.10 5.87
N ALA A 107 8.01 7.39 5.45
CA ALA A 107 7.97 5.94 5.35
C ALA A 107 9.37 5.31 5.38
N ASN A 108 9.42 4.00 5.60
CA ASN A 108 10.59 3.17 5.39
C ASN A 108 10.60 2.62 3.97
N LYS A 109 11.74 2.79 3.28
CA LYS A 109 11.93 2.25 1.93
C LYS A 109 12.21 0.75 2.00
N THR A 110 11.46 -0.07 1.26
CA THR A 110 11.83 -1.48 1.10
C THR A 110 13.04 -1.59 0.17
N PRO A 111 14.12 -2.29 0.56
CA PRO A 111 15.27 -2.50 -0.32
C PRO A 111 14.86 -3.14 -1.64
N ASP A 112 15.42 -2.63 -2.74
CA ASP A 112 15.23 -3.15 -4.10
C ASP A 112 13.74 -3.24 -4.55
N SER A 113 12.85 -2.45 -3.93
CA SER A 113 11.41 -2.42 -4.24
C SER A 113 10.84 -1.01 -4.12
N PRO A 114 9.86 -0.62 -4.97
CA PRO A 114 9.12 0.63 -4.81
C PRO A 114 8.09 0.59 -3.65
N PHE A 115 7.99 -0.53 -2.93
CA PHE A 115 7.09 -0.71 -1.81
C PHE A 115 7.55 0.07 -0.58
N TRP A 116 6.64 0.82 0.04
CA TRP A 116 6.84 1.57 1.27
C TRP A 116 6.20 0.85 2.44
N ARG A 117 6.82 0.99 3.62
CA ARG A 117 6.32 0.46 4.90
C ARG A 117 6.27 1.56 5.94
N ASN A 118 5.43 1.40 6.95
CA ASN A 118 5.29 2.35 8.07
C ASN A 118 5.05 3.77 7.55
N ILE A 119 4.13 3.91 6.59
CA ILE A 119 3.72 5.19 6.03
C ILE A 119 2.95 5.94 7.12
N THR A 120 3.54 7.04 7.59
CA THR A 120 2.99 7.86 8.68
C THR A 120 2.76 9.29 8.20
N LEU A 121 1.57 9.81 8.46
CA LEU A 121 1.25 11.22 8.28
C LEU A 121 1.87 12.03 9.43
N VAL A 122 2.60 13.08 9.07
CA VAL A 122 3.24 13.98 10.03
C VAL A 122 2.86 15.41 9.69
N ILE A 123 2.34 16.15 10.66
CA ILE A 123 1.97 17.56 10.53
C ILE A 123 2.87 18.37 11.44
N GLN A 124 3.51 19.41 10.91
CA GLN A 124 4.27 20.39 11.68
C GLN A 124 3.52 21.71 11.65
N ASN A 125 3.00 22.11 12.81
CA ASN A 125 2.26 23.36 12.95
C ASN A 125 3.18 24.57 12.69
N GLY A 126 2.80 25.45 11.78
CA GLY A 126 3.61 26.58 11.31
C GLY A 126 3.79 27.69 12.35
N ARG A 127 2.85 27.82 13.29
CA ARG A 127 2.89 28.83 14.35
C ARG A 127 3.71 28.36 15.56
N THR A 128 3.53 27.12 15.98
CA THR A 128 4.09 26.57 17.23
C THR A 128 5.31 25.69 17.01
N ASN A 129 5.57 25.24 15.78
CA ASN A 129 6.57 24.22 15.42
C ASN A 129 6.37 22.86 16.11
N GLN A 130 5.18 22.60 16.65
CA GLN A 130 4.84 21.29 17.21
C GLN A 130 4.60 20.29 16.08
N TYR A 131 4.95 19.03 16.35
CA TYR A 131 4.75 17.92 15.43
C TYR A 131 3.67 16.98 15.95
N GLU A 132 2.72 16.64 15.09
CA GLU A 132 1.73 15.60 15.31
C GLU A 132 1.98 14.45 14.33
N GLN A 133 1.91 13.21 14.80
CA GLN A 133 2.07 12.00 13.98
C GLN A 133 0.81 11.16 14.06
N VAL A 134 0.30 10.76 12.90
CA VAL A 134 -0.96 10.02 12.78
C VAL A 134 -0.69 8.68 12.13
N PRO A 135 -0.72 7.58 12.90
CA PRO A 135 -0.58 6.25 12.33
C PRO A 135 -1.87 5.88 11.57
N MET A 136 -1.70 5.23 10.43
CA MET A 136 -2.80 4.68 9.64
C MET A 136 -2.88 3.17 9.85
N LYS A 137 -4.08 2.60 9.81
CA LYS A 137 -4.28 1.15 9.99
C LYS A 137 -3.58 0.36 8.88
N ASN A 138 -3.71 0.82 7.63
CA ASN A 138 -3.02 0.26 6.47
C ASN A 138 -1.95 1.26 6.02
N ASP A 139 -0.71 1.00 6.42
CA ASP A 139 0.42 1.93 6.33
C ASP A 139 1.54 1.41 5.40
N ALA A 140 1.21 0.49 4.48
CA ALA A 140 2.18 -0.09 3.57
C ALA A 140 1.58 -0.27 2.17
N GLY A 141 2.35 0.10 1.14
CA GLY A 141 1.87 0.09 -0.24
C GLY A 141 2.79 0.82 -1.20
N TYR A 142 2.25 1.19 -2.36
CA TYR A 142 2.94 1.86 -3.44
C TYR A 142 2.39 3.26 -3.65
N ASN A 143 3.18 4.13 -4.28
CA ASN A 143 2.80 5.48 -4.72
C ASN A 143 1.96 6.31 -3.72
N PRO A 144 2.40 6.47 -2.44
CA PRO A 144 1.63 7.27 -1.49
C PRO A 144 1.54 8.73 -1.97
N THR A 145 0.33 9.26 -2.00
CA THR A 145 0.03 10.64 -2.41
C THR A 145 -0.59 11.43 -1.27
N LEU A 146 -0.40 12.75 -1.34
CA LEU A 146 -0.85 13.72 -0.34
C LEU A 146 -1.51 14.89 -1.07
N PHE A 147 -2.77 15.13 -0.76
CA PHE A 147 -3.58 16.25 -1.24
C PHE A 147 -4.10 17.06 -0.05
N LEU A 148 -4.12 18.38 -0.21
CA LEU A 148 -4.67 19.33 0.76
C LEU A 148 -5.79 20.12 0.07
N GLY A 149 -6.93 20.25 0.74
CA GLY A 149 -8.05 21.08 0.30
C GLY A 149 -9.23 20.95 1.26
N ASP A 150 -10.12 21.93 1.27
CA ASP A 150 -11.28 21.95 2.17
C ASP A 150 -12.37 20.99 1.66
N PHE A 151 -12.68 19.94 2.41
CA PHE A 151 -13.82 19.04 2.15
C PHE A 151 -14.95 19.29 3.15
N THR A 152 -14.65 19.88 4.31
CA THR A 152 -15.61 20.02 5.41
C THR A 152 -16.33 21.38 5.44
N GLY A 153 -15.86 22.35 4.67
CA GLY A 153 -16.31 23.74 4.67
C GLY A 153 -15.90 24.51 5.92
N ASN A 154 -14.82 24.09 6.61
CA ASN A 154 -14.35 24.71 7.85
C ASN A 154 -13.26 25.78 7.62
N GLU A 155 -12.97 26.13 6.36
CA GLU A 155 -11.92 27.06 5.92
C GLU A 155 -10.48 26.57 6.13
N GLY A 156 -10.28 25.42 6.76
CA GLY A 156 -9.00 24.72 6.85
C GLY A 156 -8.82 23.71 5.72
N ASP A 157 -7.57 23.49 5.32
CA ASP A 157 -7.21 22.43 4.38
C ASP A 157 -7.32 21.06 5.09
N ASP A 158 -8.24 20.21 4.64
CA ASP A 158 -8.25 18.81 5.07
C ASP A 158 -7.25 17.99 4.24
N ILE A 159 -6.86 16.84 4.78
CA ILE A 159 -5.75 16.04 4.26
C ILE A 159 -6.29 14.74 3.66
N LEU A 160 -6.12 14.56 2.35
CA LEU A 160 -6.36 13.28 1.68
C LEU A 160 -5.04 12.54 1.44
N VAL A 161 -4.98 11.31 1.96
CA VAL A 161 -3.88 10.36 1.73
C VAL A 161 -4.40 9.18 0.93
N VAL A 162 -3.72 8.83 -0.17
CA VAL A 162 -4.03 7.63 -0.97
C VAL A 162 -2.77 6.80 -1.16
N ILE A 163 -2.88 5.48 -0.98
CA ILE A 163 -1.80 4.50 -1.07
C ILE A 163 -2.27 3.32 -1.94
N ASP A 164 -1.51 2.96 -2.97
CA ASP A 164 -1.83 1.80 -3.82
C ASP A 164 -1.48 0.49 -3.09
N THR A 165 -2.39 -0.48 -3.10
CA THR A 165 -2.14 -1.79 -2.45
C THR A 165 -1.19 -2.70 -3.25
N GLY A 166 -1.10 -2.49 -4.58
CA GLY A 166 -0.28 -3.28 -5.51
C GLY A 166 -0.85 -4.63 -5.94
N GLY A 167 -2.10 -4.94 -5.59
CA GLY A 167 -2.80 -6.14 -6.09
C GLY A 167 -3.29 -5.98 -7.53
N SER A 168 -3.61 -7.09 -8.20
CA SER A 168 -4.19 -7.08 -9.57
C SER A 168 -5.56 -6.40 -9.65
N GLY A 169 -6.21 -6.19 -8.51
CA GLY A 169 -7.42 -5.38 -8.38
C GLY A 169 -7.18 -3.87 -8.48
N GLY A 170 -5.94 -3.39 -8.43
CA GLY A 170 -5.65 -1.95 -8.42
C GLY A 170 -6.38 -1.23 -7.28
N SER A 171 -6.52 -1.89 -6.13
CA SER A 171 -7.20 -1.31 -4.96
C SER A 171 -6.29 -0.33 -4.25
N ILE A 172 -6.89 0.63 -3.55
CA ILE A 172 -6.19 1.65 -2.77
C ILE A 172 -6.60 1.60 -1.29
N TYR A 173 -5.69 2.01 -0.42
CA TYR A 173 -6.03 2.52 0.90
C TYR A 173 -6.19 4.03 0.80
N ALA A 174 -7.24 4.58 1.41
CA ALA A 174 -7.48 6.02 1.40
C ALA A 174 -8.01 6.51 2.76
N TYR A 175 -7.51 7.66 3.16
CA TYR A 175 -7.85 8.33 4.42
C TYR A 175 -8.08 9.82 4.17
N VAL A 176 -9.11 10.38 4.79
CA VAL A 176 -9.28 11.84 4.88
C VAL A 176 -9.23 12.24 6.35
N PHE A 177 -8.40 13.24 6.66
CA PHE A 177 -8.24 13.80 7.99
C PHE A 177 -8.62 15.27 7.99
N SER A 178 -9.34 15.72 9.02
CA SER A 178 -9.77 17.11 9.17
C SER A 178 -9.58 17.55 10.61
N TYR A 179 -9.16 18.80 10.82
CA TYR A 179 -9.20 19.41 12.15
C TYR A 179 -10.63 19.87 12.46
N LEU A 180 -11.29 19.13 13.36
CA LEU A 180 -12.64 19.43 13.80
C LEU A 180 -12.63 19.66 15.31
N ASN A 181 -13.15 20.81 15.75
CA ASN A 181 -13.18 21.20 17.17
C ASN A 181 -11.79 21.19 17.84
N GLY A 182 -10.75 21.60 17.10
CA GLY A 182 -9.37 21.67 17.60
C GLY A 182 -8.66 20.33 17.76
N GLN A 183 -9.19 19.26 17.15
CA GLN A 183 -8.56 17.94 17.13
C GLN A 183 -8.54 17.40 15.70
N LEU A 184 -7.43 16.77 15.31
CA LEU A 184 -7.35 16.06 14.06
C LEU A 184 -8.14 14.75 14.13
N MET A 185 -9.10 14.60 13.22
CA MET A 185 -10.00 13.45 13.15
C MET A 185 -9.87 12.76 11.80
N THR A 186 -9.83 11.42 11.80
CA THR A 186 -10.04 10.64 10.58
C THR A 186 -11.53 10.67 10.23
N ILE A 187 -11.89 11.35 9.15
CA ILE A 187 -13.28 11.55 8.71
C ILE A 187 -13.69 10.65 7.53
N PHE A 188 -12.72 10.00 6.88
CA PHE A 188 -12.95 8.95 5.88
C PHE A 188 -11.89 7.84 5.99
N ASN A 189 -12.30 6.60 5.74
CA ASN A 189 -11.43 5.42 5.67
C ASN A 189 -11.95 4.44 4.61
N SER A 190 -11.08 4.01 3.71
CA SER A 190 -11.43 3.10 2.60
C SER A 190 -11.97 1.76 3.06
N ASP A 191 -11.50 1.19 4.18
CA ASP A 191 -12.01 -0.10 4.68
C ASP A 191 -13.50 0.01 5.03
N SER A 192 -13.87 1.07 5.78
CA SER A 192 -15.25 1.32 6.20
C SER A 192 -16.16 1.66 5.01
N PHE A 193 -15.62 2.35 4.00
CA PHE A 193 -16.32 2.57 2.74
C PHE A 193 -16.61 1.25 2.02
N ASN A 194 -15.59 0.38 1.84
CA ASN A 194 -15.75 -0.91 1.17
C ASN A 194 -16.73 -1.84 1.90
N GLU A 195 -16.75 -1.80 3.23
CA GLU A 195 -17.70 -2.57 4.05
C GLU A 195 -19.15 -2.08 3.89
N SER A 196 -19.36 -0.77 3.69
CA SER A 196 -20.68 -0.14 3.58
C SER A 196 -21.25 -0.21 2.16
N PHE A 197 -20.42 0.01 1.15
CA PHE A 197 -20.79 0.06 -0.27
C PHE A 197 -20.57 -1.31 -0.91
N GLN A 198 -21.49 -2.23 -0.63
CA GLN A 198 -21.53 -3.57 -1.20
C GLN A 198 -22.51 -3.66 -2.37
N TYR A 199 -22.23 -4.59 -3.28
CA TYR A 199 -23.04 -4.79 -4.50
C TYR A 199 -23.15 -6.26 -4.86
N ASP A 200 -24.28 -6.61 -5.49
CA ASP A 200 -24.43 -7.88 -6.19
C ASP A 200 -24.33 -7.66 -7.70
N VAL A 201 -23.67 -8.57 -8.42
CA VAL A 201 -23.53 -8.50 -9.88
C VAL A 201 -23.96 -9.84 -10.47
N HIS A 202 -25.01 -9.83 -11.28
CA HIS A 202 -25.54 -11.03 -11.91
C HIS A 202 -25.71 -10.82 -13.40
N TYR A 203 -25.23 -11.78 -14.19
CA TYR A 203 -25.57 -11.83 -15.60
C TYR A 203 -27.05 -12.21 -15.74
N GLU A 204 -27.69 -11.61 -16.73
CA GLU A 204 -29.08 -11.81 -17.10
C GLU A 204 -29.18 -12.15 -18.59
N ASN A 205 -30.30 -12.74 -18.98
CA ASN A 205 -30.62 -12.98 -20.39
C ASN A 205 -30.59 -11.68 -21.21
N GLN A 206 -30.46 -11.85 -22.52
CA GLN A 206 -30.44 -10.78 -23.51
C GLN A 206 -29.24 -9.85 -23.32
N TYR A 207 -28.06 -10.45 -23.11
CA TYR A 207 -26.76 -9.75 -23.05
C TYR A 207 -26.71 -8.66 -21.99
N LYS A 208 -27.28 -8.92 -20.80
CA LYS A 208 -27.38 -7.93 -19.72
C LYS A 208 -26.63 -8.36 -18.48
N VAL A 209 -26.17 -7.37 -17.72
CA VAL A 209 -25.67 -7.56 -16.36
C VAL A 209 -26.43 -6.63 -15.43
N LYS A 210 -26.95 -7.18 -14.34
CA LYS A 210 -27.63 -6.46 -13.27
C LYS A 210 -26.65 -6.21 -12.13
N VAL A 211 -26.52 -4.95 -11.73
CA VAL A 211 -25.72 -4.52 -10.58
C VAL A 211 -26.66 -3.90 -9.55
N ASN A 212 -26.73 -4.46 -8.35
CA ASN A 212 -27.57 -3.95 -7.26
C ASN A 212 -26.70 -3.29 -6.20
N SER A 213 -26.96 -2.03 -5.85
CA SER A 213 -26.31 -1.36 -4.71
C SER A 213 -27.08 -1.63 -3.43
N HIS A 214 -26.42 -2.25 -2.45
CA HIS A 214 -27.06 -2.57 -1.17
C HIS A 214 -27.28 -1.34 -0.30
N TYR A 215 -26.36 -0.36 -0.36
CA TYR A 215 -26.45 0.84 0.47
C TYR A 215 -27.55 1.79 -0.03
N LEU A 216 -27.54 2.11 -1.33
CA LEU A 216 -28.49 3.06 -1.92
C LEU A 216 -29.82 2.43 -2.34
N LYS A 217 -29.92 1.10 -2.34
CA LYS A 217 -31.10 0.35 -2.82
C LYS A 217 -31.44 0.67 -4.29
N GLU A 218 -30.40 0.86 -5.08
CA GLU A 218 -30.49 1.15 -6.51
C GLU A 218 -30.09 -0.05 -7.35
N ARG A 219 -30.60 -0.08 -8.58
CA ARG A 219 -30.33 -1.15 -9.54
C ARG A 219 -29.93 -0.56 -10.88
N TYR A 220 -28.86 -1.11 -11.44
CA TYR A 220 -28.30 -0.75 -12.73
C TYR A 220 -28.35 -1.97 -13.67
N ILE A 221 -28.64 -1.73 -14.95
CA ILE A 221 -28.61 -2.75 -16.00
C ILE A 221 -27.60 -2.30 -17.04
N LEU A 222 -26.52 -3.07 -17.18
CA LEU A 222 -25.49 -2.87 -18.19
C LEU A 222 -25.87 -3.73 -19.40
N ASP A 223 -25.84 -3.12 -20.57
CA ASP A 223 -25.94 -3.83 -21.84
C ASP A 223 -24.54 -4.26 -22.28
N LEU A 224 -24.33 -5.54 -22.55
CA LEU A 224 -23.04 -6.11 -22.95
C LEU A 224 -22.87 -6.18 -24.46
N THR A 225 -23.81 -5.66 -25.27
CA THR A 225 -23.73 -5.73 -26.73
C THR A 225 -22.52 -5.01 -27.33
N TYR A 226 -21.87 -4.13 -26.56
CA TYR A 226 -20.57 -3.51 -26.92
C TYR A 226 -19.38 -4.48 -26.85
N LYS A 227 -19.54 -5.67 -26.25
CA LYS A 227 -18.51 -6.72 -26.21
C LYS A 227 -18.53 -7.52 -27.51
N ASP A 228 -17.38 -8.04 -27.89
CA ASP A 228 -17.23 -8.83 -29.11
C ASP A 228 -18.09 -10.11 -29.11
N GLN A 229 -18.36 -10.61 -30.32
CA GLN A 229 -19.19 -11.79 -30.51
C GLN A 229 -18.58 -13.05 -29.89
N GLU A 230 -17.26 -13.15 -29.82
CA GLU A 230 -16.57 -14.30 -29.22
C GLU A 230 -16.92 -14.38 -27.73
N TYR A 231 -16.71 -13.30 -26.99
CA TYR A 231 -17.08 -13.14 -25.58
C TYR A 231 -18.56 -13.46 -25.33
N LEU A 232 -19.47 -12.86 -26.11
CA LEU A 232 -20.91 -13.07 -25.93
C LEU A 232 -21.32 -14.52 -26.24
N SER A 233 -20.71 -15.13 -27.27
CA SER A 233 -21.01 -16.50 -27.66
C SER A 233 -20.54 -17.54 -26.65
N GLU A 234 -19.57 -17.23 -25.79
CA GLU A 234 -19.19 -18.09 -24.68
C GLU A 234 -20.30 -18.16 -23.62
N ILE A 235 -20.93 -17.02 -23.33
CA ILE A 235 -21.86 -16.83 -22.20
C ILE A 235 -23.31 -17.14 -22.58
N TYR A 236 -23.71 -16.80 -23.80
CA TYR A 236 -25.10 -16.84 -24.26
C TYR A 236 -25.30 -17.82 -25.41
N ASN A 237 -26.50 -18.42 -25.46
CA ASN A 237 -27.01 -19.09 -26.65
C ASN A 237 -27.35 -18.04 -27.73
N LYS A 238 -27.59 -18.50 -28.97
CA LYS A 238 -27.90 -17.61 -30.12
C LYS A 238 -29.18 -16.79 -29.94
N ASP A 239 -30.09 -17.22 -29.07
CA ASP A 239 -31.32 -16.53 -28.69
C ASP A 239 -31.11 -15.54 -27.53
N GLY A 240 -29.88 -15.35 -27.07
CA GLY A 240 -29.52 -14.47 -25.96
C GLY A 240 -29.86 -15.05 -24.58
N ILE A 241 -30.18 -16.33 -24.47
CA ILE A 241 -30.39 -16.98 -23.16
C ILE A 241 -29.04 -17.39 -22.56
N LEU A 242 -28.85 -17.14 -21.27
CA LEU A 242 -27.66 -17.59 -20.55
C LEU A 242 -27.51 -19.11 -20.61
N LYS A 243 -26.30 -19.58 -20.89
CA LYS A 243 -26.01 -21.02 -20.85
C LYS A 243 -25.98 -21.58 -19.43
N ALA A 244 -25.56 -20.76 -18.47
CA ALA A 244 -25.53 -21.05 -17.05
C ALA A 244 -25.61 -19.74 -16.25
N PRO A 245 -26.02 -19.78 -14.97
CA PRO A 245 -25.92 -18.62 -14.08
C PRO A 245 -24.46 -18.17 -13.93
N ILE A 246 -24.23 -16.85 -14.00
CA ILE A 246 -22.91 -16.24 -13.81
C ILE A 246 -23.06 -15.06 -12.85
N GLU A 247 -22.16 -15.00 -11.89
CA GLU A 247 -22.02 -13.89 -10.96
C GLU A 247 -20.71 -13.16 -11.23
N GLY A 248 -20.78 -11.83 -11.14
CA GLY A 248 -19.62 -10.97 -11.04
C GLY A 248 -19.48 -10.43 -9.62
N TRP A 249 -18.66 -9.41 -9.44
CA TRP A 249 -18.55 -8.69 -8.17
C TRP A 249 -18.05 -7.27 -8.40
N VAL A 250 -18.20 -6.43 -7.38
CA VAL A 250 -17.57 -5.10 -7.35
C VAL A 250 -16.34 -5.18 -6.48
N ASN A 251 -15.21 -4.72 -7.04
CA ASN A 251 -13.94 -4.71 -6.33
C ASN A 251 -13.91 -3.64 -5.22
N PRO A 252 -12.97 -3.75 -4.26
CA PRO A 252 -12.67 -2.66 -3.35
C PRO A 252 -12.30 -1.37 -4.11
N LEU A 253 -12.43 -0.24 -3.42
CA LEU A 253 -12.07 1.09 -3.90
C LEU A 253 -10.75 1.07 -4.68
N SER A 254 -10.81 1.48 -5.94
CA SER A 254 -9.67 1.53 -6.87
C SER A 254 -9.22 2.96 -7.18
N GLY A 255 -9.98 3.96 -6.75
CA GLY A 255 -9.67 5.37 -6.95
C GLY A 255 -10.53 6.23 -6.04
N LEU A 256 -9.94 7.30 -5.51
CA LEU A 256 -10.63 8.31 -4.72
C LEU A 256 -10.05 9.67 -5.10
N TYR A 257 -10.88 10.51 -5.71
CA TYR A 257 -10.43 11.78 -6.27
C TYR A 257 -11.15 12.94 -5.58
N PRO A 258 -10.42 13.98 -5.15
CA PRO A 258 -11.02 15.23 -4.71
C PRO A 258 -11.50 16.00 -5.93
N VAL A 259 -12.80 16.31 -5.99
CA VAL A 259 -13.41 17.07 -7.08
C VAL A 259 -14.34 18.12 -6.51
N ASP A 260 -14.07 19.38 -6.82
CA ASP A 260 -14.98 20.50 -6.56
C ASP A 260 -15.92 20.63 -7.77
N PHE A 261 -17.08 19.97 -7.71
CA PHE A 261 -17.99 19.87 -8.86
C PHE A 261 -18.69 21.20 -9.17
N ASN A 262 -19.00 21.99 -8.15
CA ASN A 262 -19.77 23.22 -8.25
C ASN A 262 -18.90 24.50 -8.19
N ARG A 263 -17.58 24.35 -8.02
CA ARG A 263 -16.58 25.42 -7.97
C ARG A 263 -16.78 26.37 -6.80
N ASP A 264 -17.22 25.85 -5.66
CA ASP A 264 -17.42 26.64 -4.43
C ASP A 264 -16.21 26.61 -3.49
N GLY A 265 -15.15 25.87 -3.85
CA GLY A 265 -13.95 25.70 -3.04
C GLY A 265 -14.04 24.54 -2.05
N ILE A 266 -15.17 23.85 -1.96
CA ILE A 266 -15.37 22.68 -1.11
C ILE A 266 -15.34 21.42 -1.98
N TYR A 267 -14.42 20.52 -1.69
CA TYR A 267 -14.22 19.30 -2.46
C TYR A 267 -15.19 18.20 -2.04
N GLU A 268 -15.81 17.54 -3.02
CA GLU A 268 -16.40 16.22 -2.86
C GLU A 268 -15.38 15.11 -3.12
N LEU A 269 -15.71 13.89 -2.69
CA LEU A 269 -14.95 12.68 -3.00
C LEU A 269 -15.62 11.90 -4.13
N GLU A 270 -14.94 11.74 -5.25
CA GLU A 270 -15.36 10.84 -6.33
C GLU A 270 -14.67 9.47 -6.18
N ALA A 271 -15.42 8.48 -5.73
CA ALA A 271 -14.98 7.13 -5.42
C ALA A 271 -15.28 6.15 -6.58
N TYR A 272 -14.28 5.36 -6.96
CA TYR A 272 -14.36 4.40 -8.07
C TYR A 272 -14.22 2.97 -7.57
N GLN A 273 -15.16 2.11 -7.92
CA GLN A 273 -15.09 0.67 -7.69
C GLN A 273 -15.35 -0.09 -9.00
N ARG A 274 -14.40 -0.92 -9.44
CA ARG A 274 -14.53 -1.68 -10.69
C ARG A 274 -15.55 -2.80 -10.56
N ILE A 275 -16.44 -2.91 -11.54
CA ILE A 275 -17.34 -4.05 -11.72
C ILE A 275 -16.58 -5.12 -12.52
N ALA A 276 -16.29 -6.25 -11.88
CA ALA A 276 -15.68 -7.42 -12.48
C ALA A 276 -16.75 -8.43 -12.92
N GLY A 277 -16.54 -8.99 -14.11
CA GLY A 277 -17.37 -10.03 -14.71
C GLY A 277 -16.92 -11.42 -14.31
N ARG A 278 -16.64 -12.27 -15.30
CA ARG A 278 -16.33 -13.70 -15.08
C ARG A 278 -15.02 -13.94 -14.33
N TYR A 279 -14.11 -12.98 -14.38
CA TYR A 279 -12.82 -12.98 -13.70
C TYR A 279 -12.39 -11.52 -13.46
N ASN A 280 -11.43 -11.26 -12.56
CA ASN A 280 -11.11 -9.88 -12.14
C ASN A 280 -10.68 -8.94 -13.29
N ALA A 281 -10.01 -9.47 -14.32
CA ALA A 281 -9.60 -8.71 -15.50
C ALA A 281 -10.73 -8.48 -16.53
N ASP A 282 -11.85 -9.21 -16.42
CA ASP A 282 -13.05 -8.97 -17.21
C ASP A 282 -13.79 -7.75 -16.65
N SER A 283 -13.34 -6.56 -17.03
CA SER A 283 -13.98 -5.32 -16.58
C SER A 283 -15.26 -5.06 -17.35
N LEU A 284 -16.35 -4.87 -16.61
CA LEU A 284 -17.66 -4.50 -17.15
C LEU A 284 -17.94 -3.00 -17.03
N GLY A 285 -17.16 -2.29 -16.22
CA GLY A 285 -17.34 -0.87 -15.94
C GLY A 285 -16.92 -0.52 -14.52
N PHE A 286 -17.41 0.63 -14.02
CA PHE A 286 -17.16 1.13 -12.68
C PHE A 286 -18.44 1.63 -12.05
N VAL A 287 -18.65 1.31 -10.77
CA VAL A 287 -19.54 2.10 -9.93
C VAL A 287 -18.77 3.34 -9.47
N GLN A 288 -19.37 4.50 -9.70
CA GLN A 288 -18.83 5.81 -9.31
C GLN A 288 -19.76 6.42 -8.25
N ASN A 289 -19.22 6.70 -7.07
CA ASN A 289 -19.95 7.39 -6.01
C ASN A 289 -19.35 8.77 -5.79
N VAL A 290 -20.17 9.82 -5.88
CA VAL A 290 -19.80 11.15 -5.38
C VAL A 290 -20.29 11.24 -3.94
N LEU A 291 -19.37 11.52 -3.02
CA LEU A 291 -19.65 11.69 -1.59
C LEU A 291 -19.42 13.14 -1.18
N LYS A 292 -20.39 13.74 -0.51
CA LYS A 292 -20.32 15.10 0.03
C LYS A 292 -20.31 15.07 1.55
N TRP A 293 -19.51 15.95 2.16
CA TRP A 293 -19.54 16.13 3.60
C TRP A 293 -20.87 16.77 4.02
N ASN A 294 -21.58 16.16 4.97
CA ASN A 294 -22.87 16.67 5.45
C ASN A 294 -22.80 17.35 6.83
N GLY A 295 -21.59 17.69 7.29
CA GLY A 295 -21.33 18.20 8.64
C GLY A 295 -21.01 17.11 9.67
N LYS A 296 -21.17 15.83 9.33
CA LYS A 296 -20.89 14.70 10.24
C LYS A 296 -20.10 13.58 9.58
N ALA A 297 -20.41 13.25 8.33
CA ALA A 297 -19.77 12.19 7.57
C ALA A 297 -19.87 12.50 6.07
N PHE A 298 -19.02 11.86 5.28
CA PHE A 298 -19.23 11.77 3.84
C PHE A 298 -20.46 10.92 3.54
N ALA A 299 -21.45 11.50 2.88
CA ALA A 299 -22.69 10.85 2.47
C ALA A 299 -22.80 10.84 0.93
N PRO A 300 -23.42 9.81 0.31
CA PRO A 300 -23.67 9.81 -1.12
C PRO A 300 -24.51 10.99 -1.57
N ASP A 301 -23.98 11.76 -2.51
CA ASP A 301 -24.73 12.75 -3.28
C ASP A 301 -25.31 12.12 -4.55
N ARG A 302 -24.49 11.32 -5.24
CA ARG A 302 -24.87 10.63 -6.48
C ARG A 302 -24.09 9.33 -6.66
N GLN A 303 -24.76 8.32 -7.22
CA GLN A 303 -24.12 7.12 -7.75
C GLN A 303 -24.45 6.96 -9.24
N ASN A 304 -23.44 6.57 -10.02
CA ASN A 304 -23.58 6.24 -11.43
C ASN A 304 -22.82 4.93 -11.73
N VAL A 305 -23.14 4.30 -12.86
CA VAL A 305 -22.31 3.25 -13.44
C VAL A 305 -21.79 3.71 -14.78
N ALA A 306 -20.46 3.68 -14.94
CA ALA A 306 -19.77 3.98 -16.20
C ALA A 306 -19.34 2.68 -16.89
N ILE A 307 -19.55 2.60 -18.21
CA ILE A 307 -19.14 1.49 -19.08
C ILE A 307 -18.20 1.98 -20.19
N PHE A 308 -17.49 1.05 -20.83
CA PHE A 308 -16.57 1.35 -21.93
C PHE A 308 -17.33 1.59 -23.24
N GLY A 309 -16.72 2.38 -24.14
CA GLY A 309 -17.20 2.51 -25.53
C GLY A 309 -16.77 1.33 -26.41
N GLU A 310 -17.31 1.30 -27.62
CA GLU A 310 -16.99 0.33 -28.69
C GLU A 310 -16.31 1.07 -29.86
N GLU A 311 -15.39 0.41 -30.56
CA GLU A 311 -14.83 0.91 -31.83
C GLU A 311 -15.88 0.76 -32.95
N ILE A 312 -16.03 1.78 -33.81
CA ILE A 312 -16.96 1.81 -34.95
C ILE A 312 -16.25 1.47 -36.25
#